data_AF-A0A5N6MKS7-F1
#
_entry.id   AF-A0A5N6MKS7-F1
#
_cell.length_a   1.000
_cell.length_b   1.000
_cell.length_c   1.000
_cell.angle_alpha   90.00
_cell.angle_beta   90.00
_cell.angle_gamma   90.00
#
_symmetry.space_group_name_H-M   'P 1'
#
loop_
_entity.id
_entity.type
_entity.pdbx_description
1 polymer ?
#
loop_
_entity_poly.entity_id
_entity_poly.type
_entity_poly.pdbx_seq_one_letter_code
_entity_poly.pdbx_strand_id
1 'polypeptide(L)'
;MHDTAWLWHARLGHINFETLRNMAKVGMADGLPIIDHKSKLCEACLGGKHHSIAESEFGCKVKALRTDRGVEFTSRFEQLCSEDGIQRYLTAPYTPQQNGAVERKNQIVLGATRSMMKAMDFP
;
A
#
# COMPACT_ATOMS: atom_id res chain seq x y z
N MET A 1 -2.76 12.36 24.13
CA MET A 1 -2.43 13.06 22.87
C MET A 1 -2.58 12.05 21.75
N HIS A 2 -3.70 12.09 21.03
CA HIS A 2 -3.93 11.19 19.89
C HIS A 2 -3.24 11.80 18.67
N ASP A 3 -2.33 11.06 18.05
CA ASP A 3 -1.69 11.52 16.82
C ASP A 3 -2.74 11.53 15.70
N THR A 4 -3.16 12.73 15.34
CA THR A 4 -4.18 13.00 14.32
C THR A 4 -3.85 12.32 12.99
N ALA A 5 -2.57 12.21 12.65
CA ALA A 5 -2.16 11.55 11.42
C ALA A 5 -2.46 10.05 11.46
N TRP A 6 -2.21 9.38 12.58
CA TRP A 6 -2.52 7.95 12.73
C TRP A 6 -4.03 7.68 12.78
N LEU A 7 -4.80 8.57 13.38
CA LEU A 7 -6.27 8.46 13.39
C LEU A 7 -6.84 8.52 11.97
N TRP A 8 -6.44 9.52 11.18
CA TRP A 8 -6.92 9.69 9.81
C TRP A 8 -6.33 8.65 8.85
N HIS A 9 -5.10 8.22 9.09
CA HIS A 9 -4.52 7.04 8.44
C HIS A 9 -5.44 5.84 8.62
N ALA A 10 -5.83 5.48 9.85
CA ALA A 10 -6.73 4.34 10.09
C ALA A 10 -8.13 4.54 9.49
N ARG A 11 -8.74 5.73 9.64
CA ARG A 11 -10.08 6.05 9.13
C ARG A 11 -10.19 5.92 7.61
N LEU A 12 -9.14 6.33 6.89
CA LEU A 12 -9.09 6.25 5.43
C LEU A 12 -8.55 4.90 4.94
N GLY A 13 -8.61 3.86 5.78
CA GLY A 13 -8.21 2.51 5.41
C GLY A 13 -6.70 2.37 5.28
N HIS A 14 -5.93 3.04 6.12
CA HIS A 14 -4.48 3.00 6.21
C HIS A 14 -3.72 3.44 4.94
N ILE A 15 -4.14 4.55 4.32
CA ILE A 15 -3.41 5.15 3.19
C ILE A 15 -2.01 5.63 3.59
N ASN A 16 -1.07 5.67 2.64
CA ASN A 16 0.30 6.17 2.89
C ASN A 16 0.23 7.59 3.50
N PHE A 17 1.04 7.87 4.53
CA PHE A 17 1.13 9.18 5.18
C PHE A 17 1.49 10.32 4.22
N GLU A 18 2.22 10.05 3.13
CA GLU A 18 2.48 11.02 2.08
C GLU A 18 1.21 11.36 1.29
N THR A 19 0.44 10.34 0.89
CA THR A 19 -0.87 10.53 0.25
C THR A 19 -1.83 11.27 1.18
N LEU A 20 -1.88 10.89 2.46
CA LEU A 20 -2.69 11.55 3.49
C LEU A 20 -2.32 13.04 3.64
N ARG A 21 -1.02 13.35 3.62
CA ARG A 21 -0.53 14.74 3.63
C ARG A 21 -0.95 15.51 2.38
N ASN A 22 -0.86 14.89 1.21
CA ASN A 22 -1.27 15.53 -0.04
C ASN A 22 -2.79 15.78 -0.06
N MET A 23 -3.60 14.83 0.40
CA MET A 23 -5.06 14.99 0.55
C MET A 23 -5.40 16.14 1.50
N ALA A 24 -4.70 16.26 2.62
CA ALA A 24 -4.88 17.36 3.57
C ALA A 24 -4.51 18.72 2.95
N LYS A 25 -3.44 18.77 2.13
CA LYS A 25 -3.00 20.00 1.45
C LYS A 25 -3.97 20.46 0.37
N VAL A 26 -4.53 19.54 -0.40
CA VAL A 26 -5.45 19.89 -1.50
C VAL A 26 -6.92 19.98 -1.07
N GLY A 27 -7.21 19.77 0.22
CA GLY A 27 -8.58 19.83 0.75
C GLY A 27 -9.49 18.72 0.20
N MET A 28 -8.94 17.52 -0.02
CA MET A 28 -9.64 16.43 -0.71
C MET A 28 -10.74 15.74 0.11
N ALA A 29 -10.78 15.98 1.43
CA ALA A 29 -11.74 15.37 2.35
C ALA A 29 -12.17 16.37 3.43
N ASP A 30 -13.48 16.51 3.62
CA ASP A 30 -14.04 17.43 4.61
C ASP A 30 -13.66 17.03 6.04
N GLY A 31 -13.25 18.04 6.82
CA GLY A 31 -12.82 17.86 8.21
C GLY A 31 -11.43 17.24 8.38
N LEU A 32 -10.69 16.93 7.30
CA LEU A 32 -9.31 16.46 7.37
C LEU A 32 -8.39 17.63 7.79
N PRO A 33 -7.76 17.57 8.98
CA PRO A 33 -6.84 18.61 9.43
C PRO A 33 -5.53 18.54 8.66
N ILE A 34 -4.74 19.62 8.72
CA ILE A 34 -3.38 19.64 8.16
C ILE A 34 -2.54 18.57 8.87
N ILE A 35 -2.07 17.60 8.10
CA ILE A 35 -1.25 16.50 8.60
C ILE A 35 0.19 16.74 8.16
N ASP A 36 1.06 17.04 9.13
CA ASP A 36 2.51 17.05 8.92
C ASP A 36 3.15 15.91 9.71
N HIS A 37 2.97 14.70 9.19
CA HIS A 37 3.56 13.49 9.75
C HIS A 37 4.52 12.88 8.73
N LYS A 38 5.78 12.66 9.13
CA LYS A 38 6.79 12.03 8.27
C LYS A 38 6.30 10.66 7.78
N SER A 39 6.73 10.26 6.59
CA SER A 39 6.45 8.90 6.11
C SER A 39 6.99 7.91 7.13
N LYS A 40 6.08 7.13 7.73
CA LYS A 40 6.40 6.05 8.64
C LYS A 40 5.70 4.80 8.15
N LEU A 41 6.35 3.66 8.38
CA LEU A 41 5.78 2.37 8.08
C LEU A 41 4.71 2.03 9.13
N CYS A 42 3.53 1.62 8.67
CA CYS A 42 2.48 1.07 9.52
C CYS A 42 2.65 -0.45 9.59
N GLU A 43 2.82 -1.00 10.79
CA GLU A 43 2.96 -2.45 11.00
C GLU A 43 1.71 -3.23 10.56
N ALA A 44 0.53 -2.69 10.84
CA ALA A 44 -0.73 -3.27 10.36
C ALA A 44 -0.85 -3.25 8.82
N CYS A 45 -0.28 -2.27 8.13
CA CYS A 45 -0.20 -2.29 6.66
C CYS A 45 0.79 -3.32 6.14
N LEU A 46 1.96 -3.41 6.79
CA LEU A 46 3.01 -4.36 6.42
C LEU A 46 2.51 -5.80 6.57
N GLY A 47 1.83 -6.12 7.68
CA GLY A 47 1.24 -7.44 7.94
C GLY A 47 -0.07 -7.70 7.20
N GLY A 48 -0.99 -6.72 7.18
CA GLY A 48 -2.41 -7.01 6.93
C GLY A 48 -2.91 -6.80 5.51
N LYS A 49 -2.34 -5.89 4.71
CA LYS A 49 -2.99 -5.49 3.45
C LYS A 49 -2.77 -6.43 2.27
N HIS A 50 -1.69 -7.20 2.27
CA HIS A 50 -1.37 -8.07 1.14
C HIS A 50 -1.46 -9.56 1.48
N HIS A 51 -1.18 -9.92 2.73
CA HIS A 51 -1.12 -11.31 3.16
C HIS A 51 -2.50 -11.81 3.64
N SER A 52 -3.05 -11.20 4.69
CA SER A 52 -4.25 -11.72 5.36
C SER A 52 -5.54 -11.68 4.52
N ILE A 53 -5.70 -10.70 3.63
CA ILE A 53 -6.88 -10.63 2.72
C ILE A 53 -6.81 -11.77 1.69
N ALA A 54 -5.62 -12.06 1.16
CA ALA A 54 -5.45 -13.17 0.22
C ALA A 54 -5.69 -14.54 0.90
N GLU A 55 -5.25 -14.70 2.15
CA GLU A 55 -5.48 -15.93 2.91
C GLU A 55 -6.94 -16.13 3.31
N SER A 56 -7.63 -15.05 3.71
CA SER A 56 -9.02 -15.14 4.17
C SER A 56 -10.03 -15.33 3.03
N GLU A 57 -9.82 -14.68 1.88
CA GLU A 57 -10.74 -14.79 0.74
C GLU A 57 -10.56 -16.10 -0.03
N PHE A 58 -9.34 -16.62 -0.14
CA PHE A 58 -9.05 -17.82 -0.93
C PHE A 58 -8.80 -19.07 -0.06
N GLY A 59 -8.82 -18.93 1.27
CA GLY A 59 -8.57 -20.02 2.22
C GLY A 59 -7.17 -20.65 2.09
N CYS A 60 -6.25 -19.97 1.40
CA CYS A 60 -4.95 -20.50 1.02
C CYS A 60 -3.84 -19.64 1.60
N LYS A 61 -2.92 -20.27 2.33
CA LYS A 61 -1.75 -19.56 2.86
C LYS A 61 -0.81 -19.10 1.77
N VAL A 62 -0.32 -17.86 1.85
CA VAL A 62 0.62 -17.34 0.85
C VAL A 62 1.98 -17.98 1.10
N LYS A 63 2.43 -18.83 0.17
CA LYS A 63 3.71 -19.55 0.31
C LYS A 63 4.93 -18.71 -0.10
N ALA A 64 4.73 -17.78 -1.03
CA ALA A 64 5.81 -16.98 -1.56
C ALA A 64 5.34 -15.63 -2.08
N LEU A 65 6.18 -14.61 -1.90
CA LEU A 65 5.99 -13.25 -2.40
C LEU A 65 7.17 -12.86 -3.28
N ARG A 66 6.89 -12.26 -4.44
CA ARG A 66 7.92 -11.66 -5.29
C ARG A 66 7.80 -10.14 -5.21
N THR A 67 8.82 -9.48 -4.69
CA THR A 67 8.88 -8.02 -4.58
C THR A 67 10.02 -7.47 -5.44
N ASP A 68 9.92 -6.21 -5.84
CA ASP A 68 11.08 -5.51 -6.40
C ASP A 68 12.14 -5.22 -5.32
N ARG A 69 13.28 -4.65 -5.74
CA ARG A 69 14.33 -4.16 -4.82
C ARG A 69 14.02 -2.77 -4.25
N GLY A 70 12.76 -2.36 -4.19
CA GLY A 70 12.35 -1.09 -3.61
C GLY A 70 12.84 -0.96 -2.16
N VAL A 71 13.45 0.19 -1.85
CA VAL A 71 14.02 0.49 -0.52
C VAL A 71 12.96 0.55 0.59
N GLU A 72 11.69 0.72 0.21
CA GLU A 72 10.55 0.84 1.13
C GLU A 72 10.18 -0.47 1.82
N PHE A 73 10.66 -1.61 1.29
CA PHE A 73 10.33 -2.96 1.76
C PHE A 73 11.56 -3.80 2.11
N THR A 74 12.74 -3.20 2.28
CA THR A 74 13.97 -4.03 2.26
C THR A 74 14.22 -4.77 3.57
N SER A 75 14.19 -4.11 4.74
CA SER A 75 14.61 -4.73 6.01
C SER A 75 13.46 -5.32 6.84
N ARG A 76 12.38 -4.55 7.07
CA ARG A 76 11.31 -4.98 8.00
C ARG A 76 10.32 -5.97 7.38
N PHE A 77 10.16 -5.93 6.07
CA PHE A 77 9.31 -6.85 5.32
C PHE A 77 9.92 -8.26 5.25
N GLU A 78 11.26 -8.35 5.25
CA GLU A 78 11.98 -9.63 5.30
C GLU A 78 11.72 -10.37 6.62
N GLN A 79 11.76 -9.63 7.73
CA GLN A 79 11.43 -10.18 9.05
C GLN A 79 9.98 -10.70 9.09
N LEU A 80 9.02 -9.90 8.62
CA LEU A 80 7.60 -10.28 8.58
C LEU A 80 7.36 -11.52 7.70
N CYS A 81 7.97 -11.59 6.52
CA CYS A 81 7.85 -12.78 5.66
C CYS A 81 8.42 -14.02 6.35
N SER A 82 9.50 -13.88 7.11
CA SER A 82 10.11 -14.98 7.85
C SER A 82 9.23 -15.46 9.01
N GLU A 83 8.59 -14.53 9.72
CA GLU A 83 7.63 -14.82 10.80
C GLU A 83 6.39 -15.58 10.29
N ASP A 84 5.87 -15.20 9.12
CA ASP A 84 4.71 -15.84 8.49
C ASP A 84 5.07 -17.09 7.66
N GLY A 85 6.36 -17.45 7.56
CA GLY A 85 6.84 -18.60 6.79
C GLY A 85 6.76 -18.43 5.27
N ILE A 86 6.71 -17.18 4.79
CA ILE A 86 6.57 -16.80 3.39
C ILE A 86 7.96 -16.68 2.74
N GLN A 87 8.17 -17.39 1.63
CA GLN A 87 9.41 -17.24 0.86
C GLN A 87 9.41 -15.94 0.05
N ARG A 88 10.38 -15.07 0.31
CA ARG A 88 10.55 -13.82 -0.46
C ARG A 88 11.50 -14.02 -1.63
N TYR A 89 11.06 -13.66 -2.83
CA TYR A 89 11.88 -13.56 -4.03
C TYR A 89 12.05 -12.10 -4.45
N LEU A 90 13.28 -11.67 -4.74
CA LEU A 90 13.54 -10.35 -5.31
C LEU A 90 13.59 -10.47 -6.84
N THR A 91 12.98 -9.54 -7.58
CA THR A 91 13.16 -9.47 -9.03
C THR A 91 14.63 -9.19 -9.38
N ALA A 92 15.11 -9.75 -10.48
CA ALA A 92 16.48 -9.48 -10.92
C ALA A 92 16.61 -8.00 -11.33
N PRO A 93 17.76 -7.35 -11.05
CA PRO A 93 17.93 -5.96 -11.40
C PRO A 93 17.85 -5.84 -12.93
N TYR A 94 17.22 -4.78 -13.43
CA TYR A 94 17.02 -4.55 -14.87
C TYR A 94 16.13 -5.58 -15.60
N THR A 95 15.28 -6.33 -14.89
CA THR A 95 14.26 -7.23 -15.50
C THR A 95 12.82 -6.79 -15.24
N PRO A 96 12.38 -5.63 -15.76
CA PRO A 96 11.02 -5.11 -15.55
C PRO A 96 9.93 -6.09 -16.04
N GLN A 97 10.25 -6.98 -17.01
CA GLN A 97 9.33 -7.99 -17.52
C GLN A 97 8.86 -8.98 -16.44
N GLN A 98 9.68 -9.24 -15.42
CA GLN A 98 9.28 -10.10 -14.29
C GLN A 98 8.19 -9.47 -13.42
N ASN A 99 8.09 -8.14 -13.43
CA ASN A 99 7.06 -7.39 -12.74
C ASN A 99 5.87 -7.02 -13.65
N GLY A 100 5.94 -7.35 -14.95
CA GLY A 100 4.97 -6.90 -15.95
C GLY A 100 3.53 -7.34 -15.67
N ALA A 101 3.33 -8.47 -14.99
CA ALA A 101 1.99 -8.91 -14.56
C ALA A 101 1.41 -8.00 -13.47
N VAL A 102 2.23 -7.58 -12.50
CA VAL A 102 1.84 -6.65 -11.44
C VAL A 102 1.63 -5.27 -12.01
N GLU A 103 2.55 -4.78 -12.86
CA GLU A 103 2.44 -3.49 -13.52
C GLU A 103 1.16 -3.37 -14.34
N ARG A 104 0.81 -4.41 -15.12
CA ARG A 104 -0.43 -4.41 -15.91
C ARG A 104 -1.68 -4.35 -15.03
N LYS A 105 -1.71 -5.11 -13.93
CA LYS A 105 -2.83 -5.05 -12.98
C LYS A 105 -2.94 -3.67 -12.32
N ASN A 106 -1.80 -3.07 -11.94
CA ASN A 106 -1.77 -1.73 -11.37
C ASN A 106 -2.27 -0.68 -12.37
N GLN A 107 -1.91 -0.80 -13.65
CA GLN A 107 -2.44 0.07 -14.71
C GLN A 107 -3.96 -0.08 -14.88
N ILE A 108 -4.49 -1.30 -14.81
CA ILE A 108 -5.94 -1.54 -14.89
C ILE A 108 -6.67 -0.89 -13.70
N VAL A 109 -6.16 -1.08 -12.48
CA VAL A 109 -6.74 -0.48 -11.27
C VAL A 109 -6.71 1.05 -11.37
N LEU A 110 -5.56 1.64 -11.73
CA LEU A 110 -5.45 3.09 -11.92
C LEU A 110 -6.38 3.60 -13.03
N GLY A 111 -6.53 2.83 -14.11
CA GLY A 111 -7.47 3.12 -15.19
C GLY A 111 -8.91 3.18 -14.68
N ALA A 112 -9.34 2.17 -13.93
CA ALA A 112 -10.67 2.12 -13.33
C ALA A 112 -10.92 3.30 -12.37
N THR A 113 -9.96 3.59 -11.48
CA THR A 113 -10.07 4.72 -10.56
C THR A 113 -10.17 6.05 -11.30
N ARG A 114 -9.37 6.27 -12.36
CA ARG A 114 -9.45 7.48 -13.19
C ARG A 114 -10.80 7.61 -13.88
N SER A 115 -11.35 6.52 -14.41
CA SER A 115 -12.69 6.52 -15.00
C SER A 115 -13.78 6.88 -13.98
N MET A 116 -13.69 6.35 -12.77
CA MET A 116 -14.63 6.68 -11.68
C MET A 116 -14.50 8.14 -11.25
N MET A 117 -13.28 8.64 -11.05
CA MET A 117 -13.05 10.06 -10.70
C MET A 117 -13.60 10.99 -11.77
N LYS A 118 -13.38 10.68 -13.06
CA LYS A 118 -13.91 11.44 -14.18
C LYS A 118 -15.45 11.42 -14.23
N ALA A 119 -16.08 10.30 -13.89
CA ALA A 119 -17.54 10.18 -13.86
C ALA A 119 -18.18 10.95 -12.68
N MET A 120 -17.41 11.22 -11.62
CA MET A 120 -17.85 11.95 -10.43
C MET A 120 -17.54 13.46 -10.51
N ASP A 121 -17.08 13.96 -11.67
CA ASP A 121 -16.62 15.35 -11.86
C ASP A 121 -15.59 15.79 -10.81
N PHE A 122 -14.79 14.85 -10.31
CA PHE A 122 -13.64 15.15 -9.47
C PHE A 122 -12.50 15.70 -10.34
N PRO A 123 -11.81 16.78 -9.94
CA PRO A 123 -10.69 17.35 -10.70
C PRO A 123 -9.52 16.37 -10.88
#